data_AF-A0A7S1W3Z7-F1
#
_entry.id   AF-A0A7S1W3Z7-F1
#
_cell.length_a   1.000
_cell.length_b   1.000
_cell.length_c   1.000
_cell.angle_alpha   90.00
_cell.angle_beta   90.00
_cell.angle_gamma   90.00
#
_symmetry.space_group_name_H-M   'P 1'
#
loop_
_entity.id
_entity.type
_entity.pdbx_description
1 polymer ?
#
loop_
_entity_poly.entity_id
_entity_poly.type
_entity_poly.pdbx_seq_one_letter_code
_entity_poly.pdbx_strand_id
1 'polypeptide(L)'
;MEHMFDSLGTERIPPFSLAPGELAAFTRLLSDRGVAFRKVDKSGRGATKLVRMENTSRGLTVSYAPSKSDNSLLVANIWRIDTGKDALQYIDGSKYPEDRLQHLIAITACRLKISAVDVRAVALDARFVLEAPDLLTRTRFEQALAFEVARRRNVSSITAMQTRIAEVWLDADKDGSGSIDRYELEQALTANGIPLERGSIEALVKQFDTDRSGFIEFSEFDLLMREIMDPSERTIEMLFSSFASPQPNGGPSGMTAQDFMQFLFNAQGESINAESAKARVRTLSRGKNTPVLCVEDFVFMYLANATMNSWMRPEHEQVFMDMSQPLHHYFIATSHNTALE
;
A
#
# COMPACT_ATOMS: atom_id res chain seq x y z
N MET A 1 -14.77 -0.99 -23.24
CA MET A 1 -14.07 0.19 -22.71
C MET A 1 -14.94 1.21 -21.99
N GLU A 2 -16.22 1.46 -22.35
CA GLU A 2 -17.05 2.44 -21.61
C GLU A 2 -17.76 1.87 -20.37
N HIS A 3 -18.31 0.65 -20.40
CA HIS A 3 -19.26 0.23 -19.35
C HIS A 3 -18.68 -0.31 -18.02
N MET A 4 -17.39 -0.68 -17.95
CA MET A 4 -16.77 -1.18 -16.70
C MET A 4 -15.95 -0.10 -15.97
N PHE A 5 -15.21 0.73 -16.71
CA PHE A 5 -14.50 1.90 -16.18
C PHE A 5 -15.43 3.03 -15.74
N ASP A 6 -16.64 3.13 -16.32
CA ASP A 6 -17.69 4.05 -15.83
C ASP A 6 -18.12 3.75 -14.39
N SER A 7 -17.99 2.52 -13.91
CA SER A 7 -18.49 2.14 -12.59
C SER A 7 -17.52 2.44 -11.43
N LEU A 8 -16.22 2.62 -11.72
CA LEU A 8 -15.18 2.82 -10.70
C LEU A 8 -14.59 4.24 -10.73
N GLY A 9 -14.50 4.87 -11.89
CA GLY A 9 -13.88 6.18 -12.12
C GLY A 9 -12.44 6.31 -11.61
N THR A 10 -11.85 7.48 -11.80
CA THR A 10 -10.46 7.78 -11.37
C THR A 10 -10.31 7.67 -9.85
N GLU A 11 -9.13 7.26 -9.38
CA GLU A 11 -8.76 7.33 -7.97
C GLU A 11 -9.09 8.71 -7.39
N ARG A 12 -9.70 8.74 -6.21
CA ARG A 12 -10.15 10.01 -5.62
C ARG A 12 -10.04 9.99 -4.10
N ILE A 13 -8.89 10.46 -3.62
CA ILE A 13 -8.64 10.67 -2.20
C ILE A 13 -8.59 12.18 -1.89
N PRO A 14 -9.35 12.62 -0.87
CA PRO A 14 -9.27 13.89 -0.19
C PRO A 14 -7.93 14.63 -0.16
N PRO A 15 -7.69 15.86 -0.67
CA PRO A 15 -6.56 16.63 -0.16
C PRO A 15 -6.76 16.98 1.32
N PHE A 16 -5.68 16.95 2.11
CA PHE A 16 -5.75 17.24 3.55
C PHE A 16 -5.82 18.74 3.81
N SER A 17 -6.71 19.18 4.70
CA SER A 17 -6.79 20.60 5.10
C SER A 17 -6.91 20.84 6.60
N LEU A 18 -7.17 19.82 7.41
CA LEU A 18 -7.15 19.88 8.87
C LEU A 18 -5.72 19.75 9.42
N ALA A 19 -5.47 20.40 10.55
CA ALA A 19 -4.18 20.34 11.22
C ALA A 19 -3.88 18.91 11.72
N PRO A 20 -2.60 18.47 11.74
CA PRO A 20 -2.22 17.12 12.18
C PRO A 20 -2.74 16.73 13.58
N GLY A 21 -2.79 17.69 14.51
CA GLY A 21 -3.31 17.46 15.85
C GLY A 21 -4.81 17.14 15.90
N GLU A 22 -5.59 17.76 15.02
CA GLU A 22 -7.04 17.51 14.93
C GLU A 22 -7.33 16.16 14.26
N LEU A 23 -6.56 15.81 13.22
CA LEU A 23 -6.60 14.48 12.60
C LEU A 23 -6.25 13.38 13.61
N ALA A 24 -5.15 13.55 14.37
CA ALA A 24 -4.73 12.58 15.37
C ALA A 24 -5.77 12.40 16.49
N ALA A 25 -6.40 13.49 16.94
CA ALA A 25 -7.45 13.44 17.96
C ALA A 25 -8.68 12.66 17.46
N PHE A 26 -9.11 12.89 16.22
CA PHE A 26 -10.26 12.19 15.65
C PHE A 26 -9.98 10.72 15.33
N THR A 27 -8.78 10.40 14.82
CA THR A 27 -8.35 9.00 14.61
C THR A 27 -8.32 8.21 15.93
N ARG A 28 -7.86 8.83 17.03
CA ARG A 28 -7.93 8.23 18.38
C ARG A 28 -9.37 8.01 18.82
N LEU A 29 -10.27 8.98 18.60
CA LEU A 29 -11.70 8.82 18.90
C LEU A 29 -12.31 7.62 18.17
N LEU A 30 -12.03 7.46 16.87
CA LEU A 30 -12.47 6.32 16.06
C LEU A 30 -11.91 4.98 16.58
N SER A 31 -10.69 4.98 17.10
CA SER A 31 -10.02 3.78 17.59
C SER A 31 -10.52 3.36 18.97
N ASP A 32 -10.67 4.32 19.89
CA ASP A 32 -10.97 4.05 21.29
C ASP A 32 -12.47 3.83 21.51
N ARG A 33 -13.31 4.75 21.02
CA ARG A 33 -14.76 4.77 21.28
C ARG A 33 -15.58 4.39 20.06
N GLY A 34 -15.08 4.69 18.87
CA GLY A 34 -15.85 4.63 17.63
C GLY A 34 -16.84 5.79 17.52
N VAL A 35 -17.33 6.00 16.30
CA VAL A 35 -18.28 7.08 15.99
C VAL A 35 -19.49 6.48 15.29
N ALA A 36 -20.69 6.91 15.70
CA ALA A 36 -21.93 6.40 15.12
C ALA A 36 -22.20 7.03 13.75
N PHE A 37 -22.40 6.19 12.73
CA PHE A 37 -22.87 6.60 11.41
C PHE A 37 -24.12 5.80 11.06
N ARG A 38 -25.02 6.37 10.27
CA ARG A 38 -26.10 5.58 9.67
C ARG A 38 -25.59 4.98 8.37
N LYS A 39 -25.40 3.66 8.33
CA LYS A 39 -25.03 2.96 7.09
C LYS A 39 -26.25 2.91 6.18
N VAL A 40 -26.13 3.45 4.97
CA VAL A 40 -27.19 3.53 3.97
C VAL A 40 -27.01 2.39 2.97
N ASP A 41 -28.09 1.67 2.67
CA ASP A 41 -28.12 0.62 1.65
C ASP A 41 -28.53 1.17 0.28
N LYS A 42 -28.46 0.32 -0.76
CA LYS A 42 -28.86 0.69 -2.12
C LYS A 42 -30.30 1.19 -2.22
N SER A 43 -31.18 0.85 -1.27
CA SER A 43 -32.58 1.30 -1.23
C SER A 43 -32.78 2.63 -0.49
N GLY A 44 -31.71 3.29 -0.03
CA GLY A 44 -31.75 4.54 0.74
C GLY A 44 -32.14 4.35 2.21
N ARG A 45 -32.43 3.11 2.64
CA ARG A 45 -32.70 2.77 4.04
C ARG A 45 -31.37 2.58 4.76
N GLY A 46 -31.37 2.79 6.07
CA GLY A 46 -30.13 2.65 6.82
C GLY A 46 -30.32 2.35 8.29
N ALA A 47 -29.30 1.75 8.86
CA ALA A 47 -29.23 1.42 10.28
C ALA A 47 -28.01 2.10 10.91
N THR A 48 -28.15 2.57 12.14
CA THR A 48 -27.02 3.11 12.90
C THR A 48 -25.99 2.02 13.15
N LYS A 49 -24.74 2.34 12.85
CA LYS A 49 -23.58 1.48 12.96
C LYS A 49 -22.47 2.24 13.68
N LEU A 50 -21.81 1.56 14.60
CA LEU A 50 -20.61 2.09 15.23
C LEU A 50 -19.43 1.85 14.28
N VAL A 51 -18.83 2.94 13.81
CA VAL A 51 -17.67 2.92 12.93
C VAL A 51 -16.41 3.04 13.77
N ARG A 52 -15.45 2.11 13.58
CA ARG A 52 -14.19 2.06 14.32
C ARG A 52 -13.01 1.91 13.37
N MET A 53 -11.86 2.44 13.76
CA MET A 53 -10.58 2.18 13.08
C MET A 53 -9.70 1.32 13.97
N GLU A 54 -9.31 0.14 13.50
CA GLU A 54 -8.61 -0.84 14.33
C GLU A 54 -7.46 -1.49 13.58
N ASN A 55 -6.30 -1.61 14.23
CA ASN A 55 -5.19 -2.38 13.70
C ASN A 55 -5.51 -3.88 13.87
N THR A 56 -5.56 -4.57 12.75
CA THR A 56 -5.73 -6.03 12.68
C THR A 56 -4.42 -6.69 12.25
N SER A 57 -4.37 -8.03 12.24
CA SER A 57 -3.24 -8.76 11.65
C SER A 57 -3.02 -8.47 10.15
N ARG A 58 -4.03 -7.93 9.45
CA ARG A 58 -3.95 -7.54 8.03
C ARG A 58 -3.62 -6.06 7.83
N GLY A 59 -3.41 -5.30 8.90
CA GLY A 59 -3.23 -3.85 8.87
C GLY A 59 -4.43 -3.09 9.43
N LEU A 60 -4.42 -1.76 9.25
CA LEU A 60 -5.50 -0.91 9.77
C LEU A 60 -6.76 -1.08 8.93
N THR A 61 -7.87 -1.34 9.61
CA THR A 61 -9.18 -1.48 9.00
C THR A 61 -10.14 -0.42 9.52
N VAL A 62 -11.08 -0.01 8.68
CA VAL A 62 -12.28 0.73 9.08
C VAL A 62 -13.46 -0.24 9.10
N SER A 63 -14.02 -0.49 10.29
CA SER A 63 -15.16 -1.38 10.48
C SER A 63 -16.44 -0.58 10.75
N TYR A 64 -17.57 -1.08 10.28
CA TYR A 64 -18.91 -0.48 10.48
C TYR A 64 -19.93 -1.49 11.03
N ALA A 65 -19.44 -2.59 11.60
CA ALA A 65 -20.17 -3.52 12.45
C ALA A 65 -19.14 -4.53 13.00
N PRO A 66 -18.48 -4.24 14.13
CA PRO A 66 -17.29 -4.97 14.59
C PRO A 66 -17.53 -6.46 14.88
N SER A 67 -18.78 -6.89 15.03
CA SER A 67 -19.14 -8.29 15.31
C SER A 67 -19.15 -9.22 14.09
N LYS A 68 -18.86 -8.73 12.87
CA LYS A 68 -18.81 -9.56 11.64
C LYS A 68 -17.58 -9.20 10.80
N SER A 69 -16.77 -10.20 10.47
CA SER A 69 -15.52 -10.06 9.68
C SER A 69 -15.72 -9.46 8.29
N ASP A 70 -16.93 -9.56 7.74
CA ASP A 70 -17.28 -9.00 6.44
C ASP A 70 -17.85 -7.57 6.54
N ASN A 71 -17.61 -6.82 7.62
CA ASN A 71 -18.04 -5.43 7.74
C ASN A 71 -16.87 -4.47 8.01
N SER A 72 -15.70 -4.80 7.49
CA SER A 72 -14.51 -3.96 7.54
C SER A 72 -13.89 -3.80 6.15
N LEU A 73 -13.27 -2.64 5.95
CA LEU A 73 -12.46 -2.33 4.77
C LEU A 73 -11.02 -2.13 5.23
N LEU A 74 -10.07 -2.70 4.51
CA LEU A 74 -8.66 -2.41 4.75
C LEU A 74 -8.38 -0.98 4.27
N VAL A 75 -7.83 -0.13 5.14
CA VAL A 75 -7.65 1.30 4.83
C VAL A 75 -6.71 1.49 3.65
N ALA A 76 -5.66 0.68 3.54
CA ALA A 76 -4.73 0.73 2.40
C ALA A 76 -5.41 0.48 1.04
N ASN A 77 -6.53 -0.25 1.03
CA ASN A 77 -7.26 -0.65 -0.18
C ASN A 77 -8.40 0.29 -0.55
N ILE A 78 -8.58 1.39 0.20
CA ILE A 78 -9.60 2.38 -0.12
C ILE A 78 -9.13 3.13 -1.36
N TRP A 79 -9.95 3.08 -2.40
CA TRP A 79 -9.70 3.66 -3.71
C TRP A 79 -10.34 5.04 -3.85
N ARG A 80 -11.55 5.21 -3.29
CA ARG A 80 -12.30 6.46 -3.34
C ARG A 80 -12.96 6.81 -2.02
N ILE A 81 -12.98 8.10 -1.74
CA ILE A 81 -13.79 8.71 -0.70
C ILE A 81 -14.61 9.81 -1.38
N ASP A 82 -15.86 9.50 -1.70
CA ASP A 82 -16.79 10.42 -2.33
C ASP A 82 -17.73 11.02 -1.26
N THR A 83 -18.13 12.28 -1.44
CA THR A 83 -18.95 13.00 -0.46
C THR A 83 -20.07 13.77 -1.15
N GLY A 84 -21.14 14.09 -0.43
CA GLY A 84 -22.21 14.90 -1.02
C GLY A 84 -22.91 14.21 -2.19
N LYS A 85 -23.06 14.95 -3.29
CA LYS A 85 -23.68 14.45 -4.52
C LYS A 85 -22.89 13.30 -5.14
N ASP A 86 -21.56 13.29 -4.99
CA ASP A 86 -20.70 12.26 -5.59
C ASP A 86 -20.85 10.91 -4.88
N ALA A 87 -21.31 10.91 -3.63
CA ALA A 87 -21.62 9.70 -2.88
C ALA A 87 -22.97 9.08 -3.29
N LEU A 88 -23.84 9.81 -4.00
CA LEU A 88 -25.16 9.31 -4.40
C LEU A 88 -25.09 8.18 -5.40
N GLN A 89 -24.04 8.09 -6.23
CA GLN A 89 -23.90 7.02 -7.22
C GLN A 89 -23.93 5.60 -6.60
N TYR A 90 -23.70 5.48 -5.29
CA TYR A 90 -23.67 4.21 -4.57
C TYR A 90 -24.97 3.87 -3.83
N ILE A 91 -25.99 4.74 -3.89
CA ILE A 91 -27.31 4.57 -3.26
C ILE A 91 -28.44 5.03 -4.20
N ASP A 92 -29.68 4.60 -3.97
CA ASP A 92 -30.82 5.14 -4.71
C ASP A 92 -31.08 6.60 -4.28
N GLY A 93 -30.52 7.54 -5.05
CA GLY A 93 -30.59 8.97 -4.78
C GLY A 93 -32.02 9.54 -4.76
N SER A 94 -32.99 8.86 -5.39
CA SER A 94 -34.40 9.28 -5.34
C SER A 94 -35.02 9.15 -3.93
N LYS A 95 -34.39 8.34 -3.05
CA LYS A 95 -34.87 8.05 -1.69
C LYS A 95 -34.00 8.66 -0.59
N TYR A 96 -32.91 9.35 -0.95
CA TYR A 96 -32.04 10.02 0.02
C TYR A 96 -32.37 11.52 0.07
N PRO A 97 -32.70 12.09 1.25
CA PRO A 97 -33.12 13.49 1.34
C PRO A 97 -32.01 14.47 0.92
N GLU A 98 -32.34 15.44 0.05
CA GLU A 98 -31.38 16.44 -0.46
C GLU A 98 -30.73 17.28 0.66
N ASP A 99 -31.48 17.60 1.73
CA ASP A 99 -30.99 18.33 2.90
C ASP A 99 -29.87 17.58 3.66
N ARG A 100 -29.70 16.28 3.37
CA ARG A 100 -28.73 15.40 4.04
C ARG A 100 -27.50 15.09 3.21
N LEU A 101 -27.44 15.57 1.97
CA LEU A 101 -26.33 15.27 1.07
C LEU A 101 -24.99 15.68 1.68
N GLN A 102 -24.94 16.85 2.30
CA GLN A 102 -23.73 17.38 2.93
C GLN A 102 -23.15 16.49 4.06
N HIS A 103 -23.91 15.50 4.58
CA HIS A 103 -23.45 14.56 5.61
C HIS A 103 -23.11 13.18 5.06
N LEU A 104 -23.39 12.94 3.77
CA LEU A 104 -23.17 11.66 3.12
C LEU A 104 -21.70 11.51 2.72
N ILE A 105 -21.13 10.34 3.04
CA ILE A 105 -19.82 9.89 2.59
C ILE A 105 -19.92 8.46 2.07
N ALA A 106 -19.31 8.17 0.93
CA ALA A 106 -19.18 6.84 0.38
C ALA A 106 -17.70 6.46 0.31
N ILE A 107 -17.38 5.28 0.83
CA ILE A 107 -16.03 4.71 0.79
C ILE A 107 -16.06 3.53 -0.15
N THR A 108 -15.21 3.57 -1.17
CA THR A 108 -15.03 2.46 -2.12
C THR A 108 -13.67 1.85 -1.90
N ALA A 109 -13.63 0.55 -1.62
CA ALA A 109 -12.40 -0.20 -1.44
C ALA A 109 -12.36 -1.42 -2.37
N CYS A 110 -11.18 -1.71 -2.90
CA CYS A 110 -10.95 -2.84 -3.77
C CYS A 110 -10.40 -4.01 -2.96
N ARG A 111 -11.04 -5.17 -3.06
CA ARG A 111 -10.56 -6.40 -2.45
C ARG A 111 -10.17 -7.37 -3.55
N LEU A 112 -8.88 -7.58 -3.71
CA LEU A 112 -8.37 -8.61 -4.61
C LEU A 112 -8.68 -9.99 -4.05
N LYS A 113 -9.32 -10.82 -4.87
CA LYS A 113 -9.38 -12.27 -4.70
C LYS A 113 -8.54 -12.89 -5.81
N ILE A 114 -8.11 -14.13 -5.59
CA ILE A 114 -7.27 -14.91 -6.51
C ILE A 114 -7.85 -14.97 -7.94
N SER A 115 -9.17 -14.82 -8.09
CA SER A 115 -9.87 -14.90 -9.37
C SER A 115 -10.66 -13.65 -9.79
N ALA A 116 -10.67 -12.58 -9.00
CA ALA A 116 -11.47 -11.38 -9.30
C ALA A 116 -11.12 -10.16 -8.44
N VAL A 117 -11.35 -8.96 -8.98
CA VAL A 117 -11.38 -7.70 -8.23
C VAL A 117 -12.78 -7.51 -7.63
N ASP A 118 -12.91 -7.66 -6.32
CA ASP A 118 -14.17 -7.43 -5.60
C ASP A 118 -14.22 -5.99 -5.09
N VAL A 119 -14.98 -5.12 -5.75
CA VAL A 119 -15.12 -3.73 -5.35
C VAL A 119 -16.29 -3.56 -4.40
N ARG A 120 -16.02 -2.98 -3.24
CA ARG A 120 -17.02 -2.74 -2.20
C ARG A 120 -17.16 -1.26 -1.90
N ALA A 121 -18.36 -0.74 -2.15
CA ALA A 121 -18.77 0.59 -1.72
C ALA A 121 -19.60 0.53 -0.43
N VAL A 122 -19.37 1.49 0.47
CA VAL A 122 -20.10 1.65 1.73
C VAL A 122 -20.50 3.10 1.89
N ALA A 123 -21.80 3.37 1.90
CA ALA A 123 -22.36 4.69 2.17
C ALA A 123 -22.69 4.87 3.66
N LEU A 124 -22.24 5.99 4.23
CA LEU A 124 -22.40 6.37 5.63
C LEU A 124 -22.95 7.80 5.71
N ASP A 125 -23.93 8.01 6.58
CA ASP A 125 -24.53 9.31 6.87
C ASP A 125 -24.10 9.74 8.29
N ALA A 126 -23.34 10.84 8.35
CA ALA A 126 -22.69 11.35 9.56
C ALA A 126 -23.62 12.13 10.51
N ARG A 127 -24.90 12.33 10.14
CA ARG A 127 -25.83 13.15 10.94
C ARG A 127 -26.18 12.53 12.31
N PHE A 128 -25.99 11.23 12.50
CA PHE A 128 -26.44 10.48 13.68
C PHE A 128 -25.36 10.31 14.77
N VAL A 129 -24.50 11.30 14.97
CA VAL A 129 -23.60 11.33 16.13
C VAL A 129 -24.35 11.91 17.33
N LEU A 130 -24.52 11.09 18.37
CA LEU A 130 -25.28 11.40 19.59
C LEU A 130 -24.71 12.58 20.40
N GLU A 131 -23.50 13.08 20.09
CA GLU A 131 -22.85 14.16 20.84
C GLU A 131 -22.71 15.50 20.07
N ALA A 132 -22.78 15.52 18.72
CA ALA A 132 -22.87 16.76 17.91
C ALA A 132 -23.14 16.42 16.42
N PRO A 133 -24.35 16.65 15.87
CA PRO A 133 -24.68 16.31 14.49
C PRO A 133 -24.23 17.42 13.54
N ASP A 134 -22.93 17.55 13.28
CA ASP A 134 -22.39 18.64 12.46
C ASP A 134 -21.65 18.14 11.21
N LEU A 135 -21.56 19.05 10.22
CA LEU A 135 -20.77 18.86 9.00
C LEU A 135 -19.28 18.56 9.31
N LEU A 136 -18.84 18.97 10.50
CA LEU A 136 -17.47 18.79 10.99
C LEU A 136 -17.16 17.31 11.24
N THR A 137 -18.11 16.50 11.72
CA THR A 137 -17.92 15.06 11.89
C THR A 137 -17.60 14.35 10.56
N ARG A 138 -18.40 14.61 9.52
CA ARG A 138 -18.15 14.04 8.18
C ARG A 138 -16.79 14.48 7.66
N THR A 139 -16.46 15.76 7.79
CA THR A 139 -15.20 16.35 7.32
C THR A 139 -14.00 15.77 8.06
N ARG A 140 -14.06 15.66 9.40
CA ARG A 140 -13.02 15.03 10.22
C ARG A 140 -12.83 13.56 9.86
N PHE A 141 -13.92 12.83 9.62
CA PHE A 141 -13.84 11.42 9.22
C PHE A 141 -13.25 11.25 7.82
N GLU A 142 -13.72 12.02 6.84
CA GLU A 142 -13.16 12.07 5.49
C GLU A 142 -11.65 12.31 5.54
N GLN A 143 -11.22 13.35 6.25
CA GLN A 143 -9.82 13.73 6.27
C GLN A 143 -8.93 12.81 7.10
N ALA A 144 -9.42 12.30 8.23
CA ALA A 144 -8.71 11.29 9.01
C ALA A 144 -8.52 10.01 8.19
N LEU A 145 -9.55 9.58 7.45
CA LEU A 145 -9.48 8.43 6.57
C LEU A 145 -8.54 8.67 5.40
N ALA A 146 -8.67 9.79 4.69
CA ALA A 146 -7.80 10.15 3.58
C ALA A 146 -6.32 10.22 4.02
N PHE A 147 -6.04 10.86 5.17
CA PHE A 147 -4.70 10.95 5.72
C PHE A 147 -4.11 9.57 6.00
N GLU A 148 -4.91 8.68 6.58
CA GLU A 148 -4.47 7.35 6.91
C GLU A 148 -4.33 6.46 5.66
N VAL A 149 -5.17 6.65 4.63
CA VAL A 149 -4.98 6.04 3.31
C VAL A 149 -3.62 6.43 2.74
N ALA A 150 -3.31 7.73 2.67
CA ALA A 150 -2.02 8.19 2.13
C ALA A 150 -0.82 7.72 2.98
N ARG A 151 -0.95 7.78 4.31
CA ARG A 151 0.08 7.30 5.24
C ARG A 151 0.33 5.80 5.08
N ARG A 152 -0.72 5.00 4.83
CA ARG A 152 -0.63 3.55 4.73
C ARG A 152 -0.28 3.06 3.32
N ARG A 153 -0.65 3.81 2.28
CA ARG A 153 -0.13 3.57 0.93
C ARG A 153 1.38 3.80 0.84
N ASN A 154 1.90 4.79 1.57
CA ASN A 154 3.35 4.91 1.79
C ASN A 154 3.96 3.79 2.65
N VAL A 155 3.15 2.91 3.24
CA VAL A 155 3.58 1.82 4.15
C VAL A 155 3.13 0.44 3.63
N SER A 156 2.73 0.31 2.36
CA SER A 156 2.46 -1.01 1.75
C SER A 156 2.74 -0.97 0.25
N SER A 157 4.02 -1.14 -0.11
CA SER A 157 4.50 -1.48 -1.48
C SER A 157 3.57 -2.49 -2.16
N ILE A 158 3.26 -3.56 -1.42
CA ILE A 158 2.34 -4.64 -1.80
C ILE A 158 0.96 -4.13 -2.23
N THR A 159 0.38 -3.12 -1.56
CA THR A 159 -0.98 -2.63 -1.89
C THR A 159 -0.99 -1.68 -3.07
N ALA A 160 0.01 -0.80 -3.19
CA ALA A 160 0.15 0.08 -4.35
C ALA A 160 0.41 -0.74 -5.62
N MET A 161 1.29 -1.75 -5.52
CA MET A 161 1.57 -2.70 -6.58
C MET A 161 0.36 -3.54 -6.95
N GLN A 162 -0.34 -4.13 -5.96
CA GLN A 162 -1.59 -4.85 -6.18
C GLN A 162 -2.66 -4.00 -6.88
N THR A 163 -2.75 -2.73 -6.51
CA THR A 163 -3.67 -1.78 -7.13
C THR A 163 -3.28 -1.51 -8.58
N ARG A 164 -1.97 -1.33 -8.84
CA ARG A 164 -1.42 -1.14 -10.19
C ARG A 164 -1.61 -2.35 -11.09
N ILE A 165 -1.38 -3.56 -10.57
CA ILE A 165 -1.62 -4.83 -11.30
C ILE A 165 -3.10 -4.95 -11.67
N ALA A 166 -4.00 -4.60 -10.74
CA ALA A 166 -5.43 -4.62 -10.99
C ALA A 166 -5.86 -3.61 -12.07
N GLU A 167 -5.28 -2.40 -12.06
CA GLU A 167 -5.51 -1.40 -13.11
C GLU A 167 -5.10 -1.91 -14.49
N VAL A 168 -3.91 -2.50 -14.61
CA VAL A 168 -3.42 -2.99 -15.91
C VAL A 168 -4.20 -4.20 -16.37
N TRP A 169 -4.60 -5.10 -15.46
CA TRP A 169 -5.47 -6.22 -15.80
C TRP A 169 -6.79 -5.76 -16.41
N LEU A 170 -7.44 -4.79 -15.78
CA LEU A 170 -8.73 -4.24 -16.25
C LEU A 170 -8.61 -3.49 -17.58
N ASP A 171 -7.44 -2.88 -17.86
CA ASP A 171 -7.17 -2.24 -19.14
C ASP A 171 -6.81 -3.24 -20.25
N ALA A 172 -6.25 -4.39 -19.86
CA ALA A 172 -5.86 -5.46 -20.76
C ALA A 172 -7.05 -6.34 -21.19
N ASP A 173 -7.89 -6.79 -20.24
CA ASP A 173 -9.09 -7.61 -20.45
C ASP A 173 -10.24 -6.74 -21.01
N LYS A 174 -10.07 -6.23 -22.23
CA LYS A 174 -10.99 -5.27 -22.86
C LYS A 174 -12.31 -5.91 -23.25
N ASP A 175 -12.29 -7.20 -23.54
CA ASP A 175 -13.46 -7.98 -23.93
C ASP A 175 -14.19 -8.61 -22.74
N GLY A 176 -13.58 -8.58 -21.54
CA GLY A 176 -14.17 -9.10 -20.31
C GLY A 176 -14.25 -10.62 -20.28
N SER A 177 -13.40 -11.29 -21.05
CA SER A 177 -13.33 -12.75 -21.14
C SER A 177 -12.81 -13.38 -19.84
N GLY A 178 -12.16 -12.59 -18.97
CA GLY A 178 -11.53 -13.07 -17.74
C GLY A 178 -10.16 -13.71 -17.98
N SER A 179 -9.62 -13.56 -19.19
CA SER A 179 -8.32 -14.06 -19.62
C SER A 179 -7.72 -13.09 -20.63
N ILE A 180 -6.41 -12.90 -20.64
CA ILE A 180 -5.75 -11.98 -21.56
C ILE A 180 -5.09 -12.77 -22.68
N ASP A 181 -5.41 -12.43 -23.92
CA ASP A 181 -4.67 -12.97 -25.06
C ASP A 181 -3.33 -12.24 -25.29
N ARG A 182 -2.49 -12.81 -26.14
CA ARG A 182 -1.16 -12.24 -26.43
C ARG A 182 -1.21 -10.78 -26.93
N TYR A 183 -2.19 -10.46 -27.76
CA TYR A 183 -2.32 -9.14 -28.36
C TYR A 183 -2.79 -8.11 -27.34
N GLU A 184 -3.71 -8.51 -26.47
CA GLU A 184 -4.16 -7.73 -25.32
C GLU A 184 -3.02 -7.46 -24.33
N LEU A 185 -2.18 -8.47 -24.06
CA LEU A 185 -1.00 -8.31 -23.20
C LEU A 185 0.02 -7.32 -23.80
N GLU A 186 0.32 -7.42 -25.11
CA GLU A 186 1.23 -6.50 -25.82
C GLU A 186 0.73 -5.05 -25.75
N GLN A 187 -0.57 -4.84 -25.98
CA GLN A 187 -1.17 -3.52 -25.88
C GLN A 187 -1.15 -2.97 -24.46
N ALA A 188 -1.52 -3.78 -23.47
CA ALA A 188 -1.63 -3.35 -22.08
C ALA A 188 -0.28 -2.93 -21.51
N LEU A 189 0.78 -3.72 -21.75
CA LEU A 189 2.14 -3.38 -21.31
C LEU A 189 2.65 -2.10 -21.99
N THR A 190 2.42 -1.97 -23.29
CA THR A 190 2.82 -0.76 -24.06
C THR A 190 2.08 0.49 -23.57
N ALA A 191 0.77 0.40 -23.37
CA ALA A 191 -0.07 1.50 -22.88
C ALA A 191 0.31 1.94 -21.46
N ASN A 192 0.84 1.01 -20.65
CA ASN A 192 1.27 1.28 -19.28
C ASN A 192 2.76 1.62 -19.15
N GLY A 193 3.42 1.95 -20.26
CA GLY A 193 4.79 2.48 -20.28
C GLY A 193 5.88 1.40 -20.21
N ILE A 194 5.55 0.15 -20.49
CA ILE A 194 6.46 -1.00 -20.46
C ILE A 194 6.56 -1.60 -21.87
N PRO A 195 7.32 -0.96 -22.79
CA PRO A 195 7.50 -1.49 -24.12
C PRO A 195 8.39 -2.74 -24.07
N LEU A 196 7.85 -3.88 -24.53
CA LEU A 196 8.61 -5.12 -24.69
C LEU A 196 8.71 -5.49 -26.17
N GLU A 197 9.84 -6.08 -26.58
CA GLU A 197 9.95 -6.66 -27.92
C GLU A 197 9.03 -7.88 -28.06
N ARG A 198 8.49 -8.12 -29.26
CA ARG A 198 7.57 -9.24 -29.51
C ARG A 198 8.11 -10.60 -29.10
N GLY A 199 9.41 -10.83 -29.24
CA GLY A 199 10.06 -12.07 -28.81
C GLY A 199 10.05 -12.25 -27.28
N SER A 200 10.11 -11.15 -26.53
CA SER A 200 10.03 -11.17 -25.06
C SER A 200 8.62 -11.44 -24.58
N ILE A 201 7.59 -10.93 -25.27
CA ILE A 201 6.18 -11.19 -24.95
C ILE A 201 5.85 -12.67 -25.14
N GLU A 202 6.31 -13.30 -26.23
CA GLU A 202 6.14 -14.75 -26.44
C GLU A 202 6.81 -15.58 -25.35
N ALA A 203 8.02 -15.19 -24.94
CA ALA A 203 8.75 -15.87 -23.89
C ALA A 203 8.01 -15.75 -22.55
N LEU A 204 7.47 -14.57 -22.23
CA LEU A 204 6.69 -14.33 -21.01
C LEU A 204 5.39 -15.13 -21.02
N VAL A 205 4.61 -15.09 -22.10
CA VAL A 205 3.36 -15.88 -22.19
C VAL A 205 3.70 -17.35 -21.98
N LYS A 206 4.70 -17.89 -22.68
CA LYS A 206 5.10 -19.29 -22.53
C LYS A 206 5.61 -19.65 -21.12
N GLN A 207 6.16 -18.68 -20.40
CA GLN A 207 6.69 -18.88 -19.05
C GLN A 207 5.59 -18.88 -17.98
N PHE A 208 4.58 -18.02 -18.14
CA PHE A 208 3.56 -17.78 -17.12
C PHE A 208 2.22 -18.47 -17.41
N ASP A 209 1.93 -18.84 -18.66
CA ASP A 209 0.83 -19.74 -19.07
C ASP A 209 1.15 -21.17 -18.60
N THR A 210 0.83 -21.45 -17.34
CA THR A 210 1.14 -22.69 -16.65
C THR A 210 0.22 -23.84 -17.05
N ASP A 211 -1.02 -23.53 -17.42
CA ASP A 211 -2.00 -24.51 -17.86
C ASP A 211 -1.97 -24.77 -19.37
N ARG A 212 -1.19 -23.97 -20.12
CA ARG A 212 -1.04 -24.02 -21.59
C ARG A 212 -2.36 -23.79 -22.32
N SER A 213 -3.22 -22.97 -21.74
CA SER A 213 -4.47 -22.56 -22.35
C SER A 213 -4.25 -21.68 -23.59
N GLY A 214 -3.07 -21.06 -23.71
CA GLY A 214 -2.76 -20.06 -24.73
C GLY A 214 -3.29 -18.66 -24.37
N PHE A 215 -3.86 -18.51 -23.18
CA PHE A 215 -4.34 -17.26 -22.60
C PHE A 215 -3.68 -17.08 -21.22
N ILE A 216 -3.65 -15.85 -20.73
CA ILE A 216 -3.12 -15.54 -19.40
C ILE A 216 -4.28 -15.26 -18.47
N GLU A 217 -4.50 -16.13 -17.48
CA GLU A 217 -5.50 -15.91 -16.43
C GLU A 217 -4.99 -14.87 -15.40
N PHE A 218 -5.90 -14.30 -14.60
CA PHE A 218 -5.51 -13.25 -13.64
C PHE A 218 -4.41 -13.68 -12.67
N SER A 219 -4.43 -14.92 -12.20
CA SER A 219 -3.40 -15.46 -11.32
C SER A 219 -2.02 -15.53 -11.97
N GLU A 220 -1.97 -15.81 -13.28
CA GLU A 220 -0.73 -15.86 -14.06
C GLU A 220 -0.26 -14.45 -14.41
N PHE A 221 -1.21 -13.55 -14.69
CA PHE A 221 -0.94 -12.12 -14.89
C PHE A 221 -0.41 -11.42 -13.66
N ASP A 222 -0.92 -11.70 -12.46
CA ASP A 222 -0.39 -11.12 -11.20
C ASP A 222 1.09 -11.49 -11.03
N LEU A 223 1.46 -12.76 -11.30
CA LEU A 223 2.85 -13.20 -11.26
C LEU A 223 3.72 -12.54 -12.34
N LEU A 224 3.21 -12.45 -13.57
CA LEU A 224 3.89 -11.79 -14.68
C LEU A 224 4.12 -10.30 -14.39
N MET A 225 3.10 -9.60 -13.92
CA MET A 225 3.20 -8.18 -13.60
C MET A 225 4.06 -7.93 -12.38
N ARG A 226 4.10 -8.87 -11.43
CA ARG A 226 5.07 -8.83 -10.33
C ARG A 226 6.51 -8.93 -10.82
N GLU A 227 6.75 -9.77 -11.82
CA GLU A 227 8.07 -9.89 -12.46
C GLU A 227 8.49 -8.60 -13.17
N ILE A 228 7.54 -7.95 -13.85
CA ILE A 228 7.83 -6.82 -14.73
C ILE A 228 7.81 -5.47 -14.00
N MET A 229 6.85 -5.26 -13.10
CA MET A 229 6.59 -3.97 -12.45
C MET A 229 7.32 -3.78 -11.13
N ASP A 230 7.67 -4.87 -10.44
CA ASP A 230 8.50 -4.78 -9.25
C ASP A 230 9.61 -5.83 -9.27
N PRO A 231 10.64 -5.60 -10.11
CA PRO A 231 11.88 -6.34 -9.98
C PRO A 231 12.42 -6.25 -8.56
N SER A 232 12.09 -5.23 -7.76
CA SER A 232 12.63 -5.03 -6.41
C SER A 232 11.97 -5.91 -5.34
N GLU A 233 10.65 -6.17 -5.34
CA GLU A 233 10.02 -7.13 -4.40
C GLU A 233 10.52 -8.55 -4.65
N ARG A 234 10.53 -9.03 -5.91
CA ARG A 234 11.12 -10.34 -6.22
C ARG A 234 12.62 -10.35 -6.02
N THR A 235 13.35 -9.27 -6.32
CA THR A 235 14.80 -9.19 -6.03
C THR A 235 15.05 -9.20 -4.53
N ILE A 236 14.20 -8.57 -3.71
CA ILE A 236 14.32 -8.55 -2.25
C ILE A 236 13.98 -9.94 -1.69
N GLU A 237 12.93 -10.59 -2.18
CA GLU A 237 12.61 -11.97 -1.82
C GLU A 237 13.69 -12.94 -2.27
N MET A 238 14.20 -12.83 -3.49
CA MET A 238 15.32 -13.64 -4.00
C MET A 238 16.61 -13.38 -3.21
N LEU A 239 16.91 -12.12 -2.91
CA LEU A 239 18.02 -11.72 -2.07
C LEU A 239 17.87 -12.36 -0.69
N PHE A 240 16.71 -12.19 -0.05
CA PHE A 240 16.43 -12.79 1.24
C PHE A 240 16.56 -14.33 1.19
N SER A 241 15.93 -14.99 0.22
CA SER A 241 15.98 -16.44 0.04
C SER A 241 17.38 -16.96 -0.30
N SER A 242 18.25 -16.16 -0.92
CA SER A 242 19.63 -16.54 -1.20
C SER A 242 20.49 -16.67 0.07
N PHE A 243 20.08 -16.04 1.17
CA PHE A 243 20.76 -16.10 2.46
C PHE A 243 19.96 -16.86 3.53
N ALA A 244 18.63 -16.88 3.47
CA ALA A 244 17.78 -17.47 4.51
C ALA A 244 17.82 -19.00 4.53
N SER A 245 17.96 -19.58 5.74
CA SER A 245 17.95 -21.02 5.96
C SER A 245 16.54 -21.57 6.25
N PRO A 246 16.24 -22.83 5.88
CA PRO A 246 15.01 -23.51 6.31
C PRO A 246 14.91 -23.59 7.83
N GLN A 247 13.72 -23.37 8.40
CA GLN A 247 13.54 -23.45 9.84
C GLN A 247 13.28 -24.91 10.30
N PRO A 248 13.85 -25.34 11.44
CA PRO A 248 13.71 -26.72 11.94
C PRO A 248 12.27 -27.11 12.31
N ASN A 249 11.38 -26.13 12.49
CA ASN A 249 9.96 -26.34 12.79
C ASN A 249 9.08 -26.50 11.54
N GLY A 250 9.65 -26.51 10.33
CA GLY A 250 8.91 -26.55 9.08
C GLY A 250 8.17 -25.26 8.73
N GLY A 251 8.46 -24.16 9.45
CA GLY A 251 7.98 -22.82 9.12
C GLY A 251 8.68 -22.22 7.91
N PRO A 252 8.21 -21.05 7.43
CA PRO A 252 8.84 -20.34 6.31
C PRO A 252 10.32 -20.05 6.61
N SER A 253 11.16 -20.15 5.57
CA SER A 253 12.60 -19.89 5.66
C SER A 253 12.86 -18.53 6.32
N GLY A 254 13.89 -18.48 7.15
CA GLY A 254 14.21 -17.30 7.93
C GLY A 254 15.71 -17.10 8.05
N MET A 255 16.13 -15.85 8.17
CA MET A 255 17.54 -15.49 8.24
C MET A 255 18.03 -15.58 9.68
N THR A 256 18.95 -16.50 9.95
CA THR A 256 19.63 -16.62 11.25
C THR A 256 20.67 -15.50 11.42
N ALA A 257 21.25 -15.37 12.62
CA ALA A 257 22.36 -14.44 12.84
C ALA A 257 23.59 -14.74 11.96
N GLN A 258 23.80 -16.02 11.61
CA GLN A 258 24.88 -16.42 10.71
C GLN A 258 24.56 -16.02 9.27
N ASP A 259 23.34 -16.28 8.82
CA ASP A 259 22.87 -15.90 7.48
C ASP A 259 22.90 -14.38 7.29
N PHE A 260 22.47 -13.62 8.31
CA PHE A 260 22.47 -12.16 8.27
C PHE A 260 23.89 -11.59 8.22
N MET A 261 24.84 -12.19 8.94
CA MET A 261 26.24 -11.82 8.83
C MET A 261 26.79 -12.08 7.42
N GLN A 262 26.42 -13.20 6.80
CA GLN A 262 26.82 -13.52 5.43
C GLN A 262 26.24 -12.51 4.42
N PHE A 263 24.98 -12.11 4.61
CA PHE A 263 24.34 -11.06 3.84
C PHE A 263 25.08 -9.72 3.98
N LEU A 264 25.39 -9.28 5.20
CA LEU A 264 26.12 -8.03 5.43
C LEU A 264 27.47 -8.03 4.73
N PHE A 265 28.20 -9.15 4.81
CA PHE A 265 29.51 -9.28 4.20
C PHE A 265 29.44 -9.32 2.66
N ASN A 266 28.58 -10.17 2.10
CA ASN A 266 28.53 -10.40 0.65
C ASN A 266 27.75 -9.34 -0.13
N ALA A 267 26.72 -8.74 0.46
CA ALA A 267 25.80 -7.83 -0.23
C ALA A 267 25.94 -6.36 0.20
N GLN A 268 26.31 -6.09 1.46
CA GLN A 268 26.44 -4.71 1.98
C GLN A 268 27.90 -4.27 2.15
N GLY A 269 28.86 -5.19 2.03
CA GLY A 269 30.28 -4.92 2.26
C GLY A 269 30.61 -4.60 3.73
N GLU A 270 29.74 -4.97 4.67
CA GLU A 270 29.94 -4.76 6.11
C GLU A 270 30.42 -6.05 6.79
N SER A 271 31.49 -5.94 7.59
CA SER A 271 32.03 -7.06 8.37
C SER A 271 31.74 -6.87 9.85
N ILE A 272 30.98 -7.79 10.45
CA ILE A 272 30.65 -7.80 11.88
C ILE A 272 30.95 -9.16 12.52
N ASN A 273 31.12 -9.18 13.85
CA ASN A 273 31.33 -10.43 14.59
C ASN A 273 30.00 -11.12 14.97
N ALA A 274 30.08 -12.37 15.43
CA ALA A 274 28.92 -13.21 15.73
C ALA A 274 28.04 -12.68 16.87
N GLU A 275 28.62 -11.99 17.84
CA GLU A 275 27.88 -11.42 18.96
C GLU A 275 27.08 -10.19 18.52
N SER A 276 27.70 -9.30 17.74
CA SER A 276 27.05 -8.14 17.12
C SER A 276 25.94 -8.56 16.16
N ALA A 277 26.15 -9.60 15.35
CA ALA A 277 25.13 -10.14 14.46
C ALA A 277 23.92 -10.67 15.23
N LYS A 278 24.15 -11.44 16.31
CA LYS A 278 23.08 -11.92 17.20
C LYS A 278 22.31 -10.78 17.87
N ALA A 279 23.01 -9.74 18.32
CA ALA A 279 22.39 -8.56 18.91
C ALA A 279 21.49 -7.83 17.91
N ARG A 280 21.98 -7.57 16.69
CA ARG A 280 21.19 -6.94 15.62
C ARG A 280 19.96 -7.77 15.26
N VAL A 281 20.12 -9.08 15.02
CA VAL A 281 18.97 -9.95 14.69
C VAL A 281 17.93 -9.99 15.82
N ARG A 282 18.34 -9.98 17.09
CA ARG A 282 17.39 -9.88 18.22
C ARG A 282 16.58 -8.58 18.22
N THR A 283 17.25 -7.46 17.95
CA THR A 283 16.59 -6.15 17.85
C THR A 283 15.62 -6.10 16.68
N LEU A 284 16.06 -6.55 15.50
CA LEU A 284 15.28 -6.55 14.26
C LEU A 284 14.10 -7.53 14.31
N SER A 285 14.25 -8.69 14.97
CA SER A 285 13.17 -9.67 15.17
C SER A 285 12.16 -9.28 16.27
N ARG A 286 12.24 -8.04 16.78
CA ARG A 286 11.35 -7.48 17.81
C ARG A 286 11.27 -8.35 19.08
N GLY A 287 12.37 -9.02 19.45
CA GLY A 287 12.45 -9.80 20.68
C GLY A 287 11.70 -11.14 20.66
N LYS A 288 11.44 -11.74 19.49
CA LYS A 288 10.94 -13.12 19.39
C LYS A 288 11.86 -14.10 20.15
N ASN A 289 11.26 -15.11 20.82
CA ASN A 289 12.00 -16.13 21.59
C ASN A 289 13.07 -16.87 20.75
N THR A 290 12.78 -17.07 19.47
CA THR A 290 13.74 -17.58 18.48
C THR A 290 14.13 -16.43 17.54
N PRO A 291 15.32 -15.84 17.68
CA PRO A 291 15.73 -14.67 16.90
C PRO A 291 16.11 -15.07 15.48
N VAL A 292 15.11 -15.05 14.60
CA VAL A 292 15.21 -15.29 13.15
C VAL A 292 14.47 -14.16 12.45
N LEU A 293 15.07 -13.56 11.42
CA LEU A 293 14.39 -12.54 10.62
C LEU A 293 13.50 -13.21 9.58
N CYS A 294 12.23 -12.82 9.51
CA CYS A 294 11.42 -13.08 8.33
C CYS A 294 11.64 -11.97 7.27
N VAL A 295 11.12 -12.19 6.06
CA VAL A 295 11.19 -11.20 4.96
C VAL A 295 10.68 -9.82 5.43
N GLU A 296 9.57 -9.79 6.16
CA GLU A 296 9.00 -8.54 6.69
C GLU A 296 9.96 -7.83 7.66
N ASP A 297 10.60 -8.57 8.59
CA ASP A 297 11.57 -8.00 9.52
C ASP A 297 12.78 -7.46 8.74
N PHE A 298 13.27 -8.19 7.73
CA PHE A 298 14.39 -7.77 6.89
C PHE A 298 14.08 -6.50 6.09
N VAL A 299 12.90 -6.39 5.49
CA VAL A 299 12.49 -5.21 4.71
C VAL A 299 12.25 -4.01 5.62
N PHE A 300 11.36 -4.15 6.61
CA PHE A 300 10.86 -2.99 7.35
C PHE A 300 11.76 -2.56 8.50
N MET A 301 12.51 -3.49 9.10
CA MET A 301 13.36 -3.17 10.26
C MET A 301 14.81 -2.89 9.86
N TYR A 302 15.28 -3.49 8.75
CA TYR A 302 16.65 -3.32 8.27
C TYR A 302 16.73 -2.47 7.00
N LEU A 303 16.24 -2.95 5.84
CA LEU A 303 16.46 -2.26 4.56
C LEU A 303 15.88 -0.84 4.56
N ALA A 304 14.69 -0.65 5.12
CA ALA A 304 14.01 0.65 5.22
C ALA A 304 14.50 1.51 6.40
N ASN A 305 15.42 1.02 7.23
CA ASN A 305 15.86 1.72 8.42
C ASN A 305 17.13 2.52 8.15
N ALA A 306 16.97 3.84 7.99
CA ALA A 306 18.05 4.76 7.69
C ALA A 306 19.17 4.83 8.76
N THR A 307 18.97 4.30 9.97
CA THR A 307 20.04 4.24 10.99
C THR A 307 20.82 2.93 10.96
N MET A 308 20.18 1.84 10.51
CA MET A 308 20.79 0.51 10.44
C MET A 308 21.34 0.18 9.04
N ASN A 309 20.78 0.80 8.01
CA ASN A 309 21.10 0.60 6.60
C ASN A 309 21.15 1.96 5.86
N SER A 310 21.93 2.89 6.41
CA SER A 310 22.14 4.20 5.78
C SER A 310 23.01 4.05 4.54
N TRP A 311 22.59 4.68 3.44
CA TRP A 311 23.47 4.86 2.28
C TRP A 311 24.62 5.85 2.57
N MET A 312 24.39 6.79 3.49
CA MET A 312 25.38 7.77 3.95
C MET A 312 26.18 7.20 5.12
N ARG A 313 27.49 7.43 5.13
CA ARG A 313 28.34 7.17 6.30
C ARG A 313 28.01 8.20 7.38
N PRO A 314 27.48 7.83 8.56
CA PRO A 314 27.14 8.78 9.61
C PRO A 314 28.35 9.61 10.07
N GLU A 315 29.57 9.07 9.95
CA GLU A 315 30.81 9.77 10.27
C GLU A 315 31.07 10.98 9.35
N HIS A 316 30.43 11.01 8.17
CA HIS A 316 30.55 12.10 7.19
C HIS A 316 29.40 13.14 7.32
N GLU A 317 28.49 12.96 8.28
CA GLU A 317 27.39 13.91 8.53
C GLU A 317 27.90 15.21 9.18
N GLN A 318 29.07 15.16 9.83
CA GLN A 318 29.81 16.31 10.34
C GLN A 318 31.02 16.62 9.46
N VAL A 319 31.67 17.78 9.69
CA VAL A 319 32.92 18.12 9.02
C VAL A 319 34.01 17.12 9.42
N PHE A 320 34.27 16.16 8.54
CA PHE A 320 35.22 15.06 8.77
C PHE A 320 36.55 15.26 8.06
N MET A 321 36.62 16.20 7.12
CA MET A 321 37.84 16.53 6.40
C MET A 321 38.76 17.36 7.30
N ASP A 322 40.08 17.16 7.19
CA ASP A 322 41.05 18.04 7.82
C ASP A 322 40.88 19.45 7.26
N MET A 323 40.48 20.41 8.10
CA MET A 323 40.24 21.81 7.71
C MET A 323 41.46 22.72 7.99
N SER A 324 42.62 22.15 8.29
CA SER A 324 43.86 22.90 8.57
C SER A 324 44.81 23.07 7.37
N GLN A 325 44.49 22.47 6.23
CA GLN A 325 45.31 22.56 5.02
C GLN A 325 45.17 23.95 4.35
N PRO A 326 46.10 24.33 3.46
CA PRO A 326 45.97 25.52 2.65
C PRO A 326 44.69 25.52 1.78
N LEU A 327 44.11 26.70 1.55
CA LEU A 327 42.80 26.85 0.90
C LEU A 327 42.70 26.20 -0.49
N HIS A 328 43.82 26.15 -1.24
CA HIS A 328 43.89 25.54 -2.58
C HIS A 328 43.87 24.00 -2.57
N HIS A 329 43.80 23.35 -1.40
CA HIS A 329 43.61 21.90 -1.27
C HIS A 329 42.13 21.48 -1.21
N TYR A 330 41.21 22.44 -1.19
CA TYR A 330 39.78 22.17 -1.08
C TYR A 330 39.04 22.52 -2.36
N PHE A 331 38.05 21.69 -2.71
CA PHE A 331 37.00 22.10 -3.62
C PHE A 331 36.05 23.03 -2.88
N ILE A 332 35.95 24.28 -3.35
CA ILE A 332 35.08 25.30 -2.74
C ILE A 332 33.83 25.40 -3.59
N ALA A 333 32.67 25.18 -2.97
CA ALA A 333 31.38 25.40 -3.61
C ALA A 333 31.28 26.89 -3.97
N THR A 334 31.16 27.19 -5.27
CA THR A 334 31.11 28.55 -5.81
C THR A 334 29.87 28.71 -6.67
N SER A 335 29.23 29.88 -6.59
CA SER A 335 28.09 30.24 -7.44
C SER A 335 28.52 31.29 -8.45
N HIS A 336 27.99 31.20 -9.67
CA HIS A 336 28.20 32.17 -10.74
C HIS A 336 26.92 32.98 -10.95
N ASN A 337 27.03 34.30 -11.04
CA ASN A 337 25.92 35.22 -11.24
C ASN A 337 24.79 35.14 -10.19
N THR A 338 25.14 35.09 -8.91
CA THR A 338 24.18 35.06 -7.79
C THR A 338 23.19 36.26 -7.75
N ALA A 339 23.42 37.29 -8.55
CA ALA A 339 22.57 38.48 -8.65
C ALA A 339 21.53 38.43 -9.79
N LEU A 340 21.47 37.35 -10.57
CA LEU A 340 20.41 37.12 -11.56
C LEU A 340 19.33 36.24 -10.92
N GLU A 341 18.15 36.82 -10.68
CA GLU A 341 16.93 36.11 -10.26
C GLU A 341 16.18 35.51 -11.45
#